data_AF-A0A3D3SWV8-F1
#
_entry.id   AF-A0A3D3SWV8-F1
#
_cell.length_a   1.000
_cell.length_b   1.000
_cell.length_c   1.000
_cell.angle_alpha   90.00
_cell.angle_beta   90.00
_cell.angle_gamma   90.00
#
_symmetry.space_group_name_H-M   'P 1'
#
loop_
_entity.id
_entity.type
_entity.pdbx_description
1 polymer ?
#
loop_
_entity_poly.entity_id
_entity_poly.type
_entity_poly.pdbx_seq_one_letter_code
_entity_poly.pdbx_strand_id
1 'polypeptide(L)' 'QDIDWSGLGFTEQQFAQISAVDLAAWKDEFKLHEVLFETLALGMPETLKTIKAQLSSQVEEKLAA' A
#
# COMPACT_ATOMS: atom_id res chain seq x y z
N GLN A 1 -14.75 16.78 -4.09
CA GLN A 1 -13.38 17.35 -4.16
C GLN A 1 -13.07 17.84 -2.76
N ASP A 2 -12.13 17.21 -2.06
CA ASP A 2 -11.81 17.47 -0.64
C ASP A 2 -10.71 18.51 -0.43
N ILE A 3 -10.00 18.93 -1.48
CA ILE A 3 -8.84 19.83 -1.42
C ILE A 3 -9.07 21.04 -2.31
N ASP A 4 -8.85 22.25 -1.76
CA ASP A 4 -8.76 23.49 -2.51
C ASP A 4 -7.32 23.72 -2.98
N TRP A 5 -7.14 23.89 -4.29
CA TRP A 5 -5.83 24.04 -4.93
C TRP A 5 -5.46 25.50 -5.22
N SER A 6 -6.30 26.46 -4.81
CA SER A 6 -6.11 27.86 -5.18
C SER A 6 -4.90 28.47 -4.47
N GLY A 7 -4.04 29.16 -5.23
CA GLY A 7 -2.82 29.79 -4.70
C GLY A 7 -1.68 28.82 -4.35
N LEU A 8 -1.85 27.51 -4.54
CA LEU A 8 -0.76 26.54 -4.40
C LEU A 8 0.07 26.50 -5.69
N GLY A 9 1.40 26.50 -5.56
CA GLY A 9 2.33 26.20 -6.67
C GLY A 9 2.36 24.72 -7.05
N PHE A 10 1.32 23.97 -6.66
CA PHE A 10 1.23 22.52 -6.75
C PHE A 10 -0.14 22.14 -7.30
N THR A 11 -0.15 21.36 -8.37
CA THR A 11 -1.39 21.06 -9.10
C THR A 11 -2.05 19.78 -8.61
N GLU A 12 -3.36 19.67 -8.83
CA GLU A 12 -4.12 18.44 -8.56
C GLU A 12 -3.54 17.22 -9.31
N GLN A 13 -3.01 17.43 -10.52
CA GLN A 13 -2.34 16.36 -11.27
C GLN A 13 -1.03 15.91 -10.61
N GLN A 14 -0.24 16.84 -10.07
CA GLN A 14 0.97 16.50 -9.34
C GLN A 14 0.63 15.75 -8.04
N PHE A 15 -0.45 16.15 -7.35
CA PHE A 15 -0.97 15.41 -6.21
C PHE A 15 -1.36 13.99 -6.62
N ALA A 16 -2.20 13.85 -7.65
CA ALA A 16 -2.67 12.56 -8.14
C ALA A 16 -1.50 11.63 -8.51
N GLN A 17 -0.42 12.18 -9.09
CA GLN A 17 0.78 11.42 -9.43
C GLN A 17 1.50 10.86 -8.19
N ILE A 18 1.67 11.67 -7.13
CA ILE A 18 2.39 11.23 -5.92
C ILE A 18 1.52 10.43 -4.96
N SER A 19 0.20 10.64 -4.99
CA SER A 19 -0.76 9.92 -4.16
C SER A 19 -1.27 8.66 -4.83
N ALA A 20 -0.87 8.39 -6.07
CA ALA A 20 -1.26 7.19 -6.80
C ALA A 20 -0.73 5.95 -6.07
N VAL A 21 -1.63 4.99 -5.88
CA VAL A 21 -1.29 3.66 -5.33
C VAL A 21 -1.10 2.71 -6.50
N ASP A 22 0.13 2.34 -6.78
CA ASP A 22 0.46 1.34 -7.80
C ASP A 22 0.28 -0.08 -7.21
N LEU A 23 -0.77 -0.77 -7.63
CA LEU A 23 -1.10 -2.11 -7.13
C LEU A 23 -0.03 -3.16 -7.48
N ALA A 24 0.64 -3.01 -8.63
CA ALA A 24 1.71 -3.93 -9.03
C ALA A 24 2.94 -3.75 -8.13
N ALA A 25 3.31 -2.50 -7.84
CA ALA A 25 4.38 -2.19 -6.89
C ALA A 25 4.05 -2.73 -5.48
N TRP A 26 2.81 -2.58 -5.02
CA TRP A 26 2.36 -3.12 -3.73
C TRP A 26 2.42 -4.65 -3.67
N LYS A 27 2.11 -5.36 -4.75
CA LYS A 27 2.24 -6.82 -4.81
C LYS A 27 3.69 -7.27 -4.61
N ASP A 28 4.65 -6.55 -5.17
CA ASP A 28 6.07 -6.83 -4.97
C ASP A 28 6.53 -6.47 -3.55
N GLU A 29 6.04 -5.37 -2.98
CA GLU A 29 6.30 -4.99 -1.59
C GLU A 29 5.80 -6.05 -0.59
N PHE A 30 4.65 -6.68 -0.82
CA PHE A 30 4.16 -7.76 0.05
C PHE A 30 5.08 -8.98 0.10
N LYS A 31 5.85 -9.24 -0.97
CA LYS A 31 6.89 -10.29 -0.98
C LYS A 31 8.05 -9.92 -0.07
N LEU A 32 8.49 -8.66 -0.10
CA LEU A 32 9.53 -8.15 0.80
C LEU A 32 9.07 -8.25 2.26
N HIS A 33 7.81 -7.92 2.53
CA HIS A 33 7.22 -8.07 3.86
C HIS A 33 7.09 -9.53 4.32
N GLU A 34 6.96 -10.52 3.42
CA GLU A 34 7.00 -11.94 3.81
C GLU A 34 8.34 -12.29 4.42
N VAL A 35 9.42 -11.98 3.70
CA VAL A 35 10.80 -12.24 4.15
C VAL A 35 11.11 -11.52 5.47
N LEU A 36 10.66 -10.27 5.62
CA LEU A 36 10.83 -9.52 6.86
C LEU A 36 10.07 -10.17 8.03
N PHE A 37 8.83 -10.62 7.80
CA PHE A 37 7.98 -11.22 8.84
C PHE A 37 8.50 -12.58 9.28
N GLU A 38 9.08 -13.35 8.36
CA GLU A 38 9.79 -14.59 8.68
C GLU A 38 11.02 -14.32 9.56
N THR A 39 11.80 -13.27 9.24
CA THR A 39 12.97 -12.87 10.03
C THR A 39 12.59 -12.44 11.45
N LEU A 40 11.44 -11.78 11.59
CA LEU A 40 10.93 -11.27 12.87
C LEU A 40 9.94 -12.23 13.56
N ALA A 41 9.86 -13.49 13.12
CA ALA A 41 8.84 -14.43 13.58
C ALA A 41 8.78 -14.56 15.12
N LEU A 42 9.93 -14.49 15.79
CA LEU A 42 10.01 -14.53 17.25
C LEU A 42 9.54 -13.18 17.84
N GLY A 43 8.29 -13.15 18.33
CA GLY A 43 7.70 -11.96 18.95
C GLY A 43 6.80 -11.15 18.02
N MET A 44 6.52 -11.65 16.81
CA MET A 44 5.62 -10.95 15.90
C MET A 44 4.15 -11.07 16.37
N PRO A 45 3.42 -9.94 16.52
CA PRO A 45 2.01 -9.98 16.85
C PRO A 45 1.17 -10.61 15.73
N GLU A 46 0.26 -11.53 16.09
CA GLU A 46 -0.67 -12.18 15.15
C GLU A 46 -1.55 -11.18 14.38
N THR A 47 -1.85 -10.02 14.99
CA THR A 47 -2.59 -8.93 14.35
C THR A 47 -1.89 -8.42 13.09
N LEU A 48 -0.56 -8.35 13.08
CA LEU A 48 0.19 -7.90 11.90
C LEU A 48 0.13 -8.92 10.77
N LYS A 49 0.21 -10.23 11.07
CA LYS A 49 0.02 -11.30 10.07
C LYS A 49 -1.35 -11.22 9.43
N THR A 50 -2.38 -11.05 10.25
CA THR A 50 -3.77 -10.96 9.81
C THR A 50 -3.96 -9.77 8.88
N ILE A 51 -3.50 -8.58 9.29
CA ILE A 51 -3.63 -7.36 8.48
C ILE A 51 -2.88 -7.51 7.14
N LYS A 52 -1.65 -8.06 7.17
CA LYS A 52 -0.89 -8.31 5.94
C LYS A 52 -1.65 -9.22 4.97
N ALA A 53 -2.21 -10.33 5.46
CA ALA A 53 -2.98 -11.26 4.64
C ALA A 53 -4.22 -10.59 4.03
N GLN A 54 -4.95 -9.79 4.81
CA GLN A 54 -6.12 -9.05 4.33
C GLN A 54 -5.74 -8.04 3.23
N LEU A 55 -4.68 -7.27 3.44
CA LEU A 55 -4.25 -6.27 2.45
C LEU A 55 -3.69 -6.90 1.18
N SER A 56 -2.91 -7.99 1.30
CA SER A 56 -2.43 -8.74 0.12
C SER A 56 -3.60 -9.24 -0.72
N SER A 57 -4.60 -9.85 -0.07
CA SER A 57 -5.81 -10.34 -0.75
C SER A 57 -6.56 -9.19 -1.46
N GLN A 58 -6.69 -8.02 -0.82
CA GLN A 58 -7.35 -6.87 -1.44
C GLN A 58 -6.57 -6.33 -2.65
N VAL A 59 -5.25 -6.31 -2.59
CA VAL A 59 -4.42 -5.88 -3.73
C VAL A 59 -4.53 -6.88 -4.87
N GLU A 60 -4.51 -8.18 -4.59
CA GLU A 60 -4.68 -9.23 -5.60
C GLU A 60 -6.06 -9.17 -6.27
N GLU A 61 -7.12 -8.97 -5.49
CA GLU A 61 -8.48 -8.83 -6.01
C GLU A 61 -8.64 -7.59 -6.88
N LYS A 62 -8.08 -6.45 -6.46
CA LYS A 62 -8.09 -5.20 -7.24
C LYS A 62 -7.20 -5.22 -8.47
N LEU A 63 -6.15 -6.04 -8.48
CA LEU A 63 -5.29 -6.22 -9.64
C LEU A 63 -5.91 -7.15 -10.69
N ALA A 64 -6.80 -8.05 -10.26
CA ALA A 64 -7.50 -8.99 -11.13
C ALA A 64 -8.82 -8.44 -11.73
N ALA A 65 -9.34 -7.33 -11.19
CA ALA A 65 -10.53 -6.63 -11.65
C ALA A 65 -10.20 -5.59 -12.75
#